data_AF-A0A3N5YTL6-F1
#
_entry.id   AF-A0A3N5YTL6-F1
#
_cell.length_a   1.000
_cell.length_b   1.000
_cell.length_c   1.000
_cell.angle_alpha   90.00
_cell.angle_beta   90.00
_cell.angle_gamma   90.00
#
_symmetry.space_group_name_H-M   'P 1'
#
loop_
_entity.id
_entity.type
_entity.pdbx_description
1 polymer ?
#
loop_
_entity_poly.entity_id
_entity_poly.type
_entity_poly.pdbx_seq_one_letter_code
_entity_poly.pdbx_strand_id
1 'polypeptide(L)' 'MIALANQGDNDREDKGCGILYGVLRDSAFKLKKLAEEEKQNHIRKGWWSNHEVPLMQDEPKTE' A
#
# COMPACT_ATOMS: atom_id res chain seq x y z
N MET A 1 1.41 3.69 3.46
CA MET A 1 0.96 4.81 2.61
C MET A 1 -0.56 4.84 2.44
N ILE A 2 -1.21 3.75 2.03
CA ILE A 2 -2.68 3.72 1.86
C ILE A 2 -3.41 4.06 3.16
N ALA A 3 -3.05 3.43 4.28
CA ALA A 3 -3.64 3.72 5.60
C ALA A 3 -3.49 5.20 6.00
N LEU A 4 -2.29 5.77 5.82
CA LEU A 4 -2.02 7.18 6.09
C LEU A 4 -2.89 8.11 5.22
N ALA A 5 -3.05 7.79 3.93
CA ALA A 5 -3.89 8.56 3.03
C ALA A 5 -5.37 8.50 3.42
N ASN A 6 -5.85 7.34 3.87
CA ASN A 6 -7.23 7.17 4.34
C ASN A 6 -7.46 7.93 5.65
N GLN A 7 -6.52 7.85 6.61
CA GLN A 7 -6.60 8.60 7.85
C GLN A 7 -6.61 10.11 7.57
N GLY A 8 -5.67 10.59 6.78
CA GLY A 8 -5.60 12.02 6.45
C GLY A 8 -6.81 12.55 5.68
N ASP A 9 -7.40 11.75 4.80
CA ASP A 9 -8.65 12.12 4.11
C ASP A 9 -9.87 12.11 5.04
N ASN A 10 -9.89 11.22 6.04
CA ASN A 10 -10.93 11.19 7.08
C ASN A 10 -10.83 12.40 8.01
N ASP A 11 -9.60 12.81 8.33
CA ASP A 11 -9.30 13.90 9.27
C ASP A 11 -9.16 15.26 8.54
N ARG A 12 -9.72 15.40 7.32
CA ARG A 12 -9.53 16.59 6.49
C ARG A 12 -10.14 17.85 7.12
N GLU A 13 -9.35 18.92 7.20
CA GLU A 13 -9.80 20.23 7.70
C GLU A 13 -10.27 21.16 6.57
N ASP A 14 -9.73 20.98 5.37
CA ASP A 14 -10.08 21.77 4.20
C ASP A 14 -10.01 21.00 2.88
N LYS A 15 -10.24 21.71 1.76
CA LYS A 15 -10.15 21.15 0.40
C LYS A 15 -8.72 20.75 0.03
N GLY A 16 -7.71 21.43 0.57
CA GLY A 16 -6.30 21.15 0.35
C GLY A 16 -5.90 19.79 0.91
N CYS A 17 -6.36 19.44 2.12
CA CYS A 17 -6.20 18.10 2.70
C CYS A 17 -6.76 17.02 1.77
N GLY A 18 -7.97 17.22 1.24
CA GLY A 18 -8.60 16.29 0.31
C GLY A 18 -7.78 16.06 -0.97
N ILE A 19 -7.23 17.13 -1.55
CA ILE A 19 -6.34 17.04 -2.72
C ILE A 19 -5.06 16.28 -2.36
N LEU A 20 -4.39 16.65 -1.27
CA LEU A 20 -3.13 16.06 -0.84
C LEU A 20 -3.26 14.55 -0.58
N TYR A 21 -4.23 14.16 0.24
CA TYR A 21 -4.44 12.76 0.59
C TYR A 21 -5.05 11.95 -0.55
N GLY A 22 -5.80 12.58 -1.46
CA GLY A 22 -6.18 11.99 -2.75
C GLY A 22 -4.97 11.62 -3.60
N VAL A 23 -4.04 12.56 -3.81
CA VAL A 23 -2.79 12.33 -4.56
C VAL A 23 -1.93 11.24 -3.90
N LEU A 24 -1.82 11.26 -2.57
CA LEU A 24 -1.08 10.24 -1.81
C LEU A 24 -1.67 8.84 -2.02
N ARG A 25 -3.00 8.72 -1.97
CA ARG A 25 -3.72 7.46 -2.14
C ARG A 25 -3.53 6.88 -3.53
N ASP A 26 -3.69 7.70 -4.57
CA ASP A 26 -3.48 7.28 -5.97
C ASP A 26 -2.04 6.80 -6.20
N SER A 27 -1.07 7.54 -5.67
CA SER A 27 0.34 7.19 -5.76
C SER A 27 0.64 5.87 -5.03
N ALA A 28 0.03 5.66 -3.86
CA ALA A 28 0.20 4.44 -3.08
C ALA A 28 -0.32 3.19 -3.81
N PHE A 29 -1.48 3.27 -4.47
CA PHE A 29 -2.01 2.16 -5.27
C PHE A 29 -1.18 1.89 -6.53
N LYS A 30 -0.71 2.93 -7.22
CA LYS A 30 0.22 2.78 -8.35
C LYS A 30 1.49 2.07 -7.92
N LEU A 31 2.08 2.48 -6.80
CA LEU A 31 3.29 1.86 -6.26
C LEU A 31 3.05 0.41 -5.84
N LYS A 32 1.92 0.12 -5.16
CA LYS A 32 1.54 -1.24 -4.79
C LYS A 32 1.49 -2.16 -6.00
N LYS A 33 0.82 -1.72 -7.08
CA LYS A 33 0.75 -2.48 -8.33
C LYS A 33 2.14 -2.76 -8.92
N LEU A 34 3.00 -1.74 -9.02
CA LEU A 34 4.36 -1.90 -9.53
C LEU A 34 5.20 -2.87 -8.69
N ALA A 35 5.07 -2.80 -7.36
CA ALA A 35 5.77 -3.71 -6.44
C ALA A 35 5.26 -5.16 -6.57
N GLU A 36 3.95 -5.36 -6.74
CA GLU A 36 3.36 -6.67 -6.99
C GLU A 36 3.82 -7.25 -8.33
N GLU A 37 3.85 -6.44 -9.38
CA GLU A 37 4.35 -6.84 -10.71
C GLU A 37 5.83 -7.26 -10.64
N GLU A 38 6.68 -6.47 -9.97
CA GLU A 38 8.10 -6.81 -9.81
C GLU A 38 8.30 -8.05 -8.94
N LYS A 39 7.47 -8.24 -7.91
CA LYS A 39 7.44 -9.49 -7.14
C LYS A 39 7.18 -10.70 -8.03
N GLN A 40 6.18 -10.63 -8.91
CA GLN A 40 5.91 -11.72 -9.85
C GLN A 40 7.07 -11.90 -10.84
N ASN A 41 7.72 -10.83 -11.27
CA ASN A 41 8.91 -10.90 -12.12
C ASN A 41 10.04 -11.68 -11.42
N HIS A 42 10.30 -11.39 -10.14
CA HIS A 42 11.32 -12.09 -9.36
C HIS A 42 10.98 -13.56 -9.11
N ILE A 43 9.71 -13.89 -8.84
CA ILE A 43 9.25 -15.28 -8.71
C ILE A 43 9.47 -16.04 -10.02
N ARG A 44 9.10 -15.47 -11.17
CA ARG A 44 9.31 -16.11 -12.49
C ARG A 44 10.79 -16.31 -12.83
N LYS A 45 11.66 -15.41 -12.38
CA LYS A 45 13.12 -15.54 -12.51
C LYS A 45 13.73 -16.55 -11.52
N GLY A 46 12.95 -17.08 -10.59
CA GLY A 46 13.43 -17.98 -9.53
C GLY A 46 14.25 -17.26 -8.45
N TRP A 47 14.23 -15.92 -8.40
CA TRP A 47 14.94 -15.13 -7.38
C TRP A 47 14.21 -15.10 -6.05
N TRP A 48 12.87 -15.27 -6.10
CA TRP A 48 12.05 -15.50 -4.92
C TRP A 48 11.47 -16.92 -4.96
N SER A 49 11.93 -17.76 -4.02
CA SER A 49 11.29 -19.03 -3.71
C SER A 49 9.87 -18.77 -3.19
N ASN A 50 8.93 -19.64 -3.53
CA ASN A 50 7.51 -19.55 -3.11
C ASN A 50 7.30 -19.67 -1.58
N HIS A 51 8.38 -19.61 -0.80
CA HIS A 51 8.37 -19.70 0.65
C HIS A 51 8.46 -18.29 1.24
N GLU A 52 7.28 -17.78 1.57
CA GLU A 52 7.04 -16.89 2.71
C GLU A 52 7.80 -15.56 2.72
N VAL A 53 7.26 -14.59 1.99
CA VAL A 53 7.26 -13.21 2.47
C VAL A 53 5.85 -12.93 2.99
N PRO A 54 5.63 -12.92 4.32
CA PRO A 54 4.37 -12.47 4.87
C PRO A 54 4.11 -11.06 4.36
N LEU A 55 3.07 -10.90 3.54
CA LEU A 55 2.46 -9.59 3.36
C LEU A 55 2.01 -9.17 4.76
N MET A 56 2.51 -8.03 5.24
CA MET A 56 2.11 -7.39 6.50
C MET A 56 0.63 -7.65 6.78
N GLN A 57 0.34 -8.54 7.74
CA GLN A 57 -0.97 -8.68 8.34
C GLN A 57 -1.06 -7.60 9.41
N ASP A 58 -1.38 -6.37 9.00
CA ASP A 58 -1.76 -5.33 9.95
C ASP A 58 -3.26 -5.48 10.24
N GLU A 59 -3.61 -6.43 11.10
CA GLU A 59 -4.85 -6.37 11.88
C GLU A 59 -4.47 -6.77 13.33
N PRO A 60 -4.60 -5.86 14.31
CA PRO A 60 -4.44 -6.25 15.71
C PRO A 60 -5.54 -7.25 16.08
N LYS A 61 -5.16 -8.46 16.46
CA LYS A 61 -6.08 -9.40 17.10
C LYS A 61 -6.43 -8.84 18.47
N THR A 62 -7.58 -8.21 18.58
CA THR A 62 -8.22 -7.92 19.86
C THR A 62 -8.70 -9.24 20.44
N GLU A 63 -8.15 -9.60 21.61
CA GLU A 63 -8.65 -10.66 22.50
C GLU A 63 -9.89 -10.17 23.27
#